data_AF-A0ABD6XWL3-F1
#
_entry.id   AF-A0ABD6XWL3-F1
#
_cell.length_a   1.000
_cell.length_b   1.000
_cell.length_c   1.000
_cell.angle_alpha   90.00
_cell.angle_beta   90.00
_cell.angle_gamma   90.00
#
_symmetry.space_group_name_H-M   'P 1'
#
loop_
_entity.id
_entity.type
_entity.pdbx_description
1 polymer ?
#
loop_
_entity_poly.entity_id
_entity_poly.type
_entity_poly.pdbx_seq_one_letter_code
_entity_poly.pdbx_strand_id
1 'polypeptide(L)' 'MDEVDLAQEREEAHLAASLAARKTRLKSPNGLCICCKDEPVVAETAFCSSECDEDYHKHRREQSQRIV' A
#
# COMPACT_ATOMS: atom_id res chain seq x y z
N MET A 1 29.46 -8.24 -21.76
CA MET A 1 28.57 -8.65 -20.66
C MET A 1 28.32 -10.13 -20.80
N ASP A 2 28.61 -10.85 -19.74
CA ASP A 2 28.24 -12.26 -19.65
C ASP A 2 26.80 -12.41 -19.14
N GLU A 3 26.36 -13.65 -18.96
CA GLU A 3 25.01 -13.94 -18.48
C GLU A 3 24.78 -13.46 -17.04
N VAL A 4 25.85 -13.37 -16.24
CA VAL A 4 25.79 -12.91 -14.84
C VAL A 4 25.53 -11.40 -14.82
N ASP A 5 26.25 -10.64 -15.65
CA ASP A 5 26.05 -9.21 -15.80
C ASP A 5 24.60 -8.89 -16.20
N LEU A 6 24.06 -9.62 -17.20
CA LEU A 6 22.69 -9.42 -17.68
C LEU A 6 21.64 -9.80 -16.63
N ALA A 7 21.90 -10.80 -15.79
CA ALA A 7 21.01 -11.18 -14.71
C ALA A 7 20.98 -10.10 -13.63
N GLN A 8 22.13 -9.54 -13.27
CA GLN A 8 22.23 -8.48 -12.27
C GLN A 8 21.52 -7.20 -12.73
N GLU A 9 21.70 -6.78 -13.99
CA GLU A 9 21.01 -5.60 -14.53
C GLU A 9 19.49 -5.75 -14.48
N ARG A 10 18.96 -6.95 -14.74
CA ARG A 10 17.53 -7.22 -14.64
C ARG A 10 17.06 -7.12 -13.20
N GLU A 11 17.80 -7.67 -12.25
CA GLU A 11 17.46 -7.60 -10.83
C GLU A 11 17.45 -6.14 -10.35
N GLU A 12 18.47 -5.36 -10.68
CA GLU A 12 18.55 -3.94 -10.36
C GLU A 12 17.38 -3.15 -10.96
N ALA A 13 17.03 -3.42 -12.22
CA ALA A 13 15.87 -2.81 -12.88
C ALA A 13 14.55 -3.18 -12.17
N HIS A 14 14.39 -4.45 -11.78
CA HIS A 14 13.21 -4.90 -11.02
C HIS A 14 13.11 -4.25 -9.64
N LEU A 15 14.22 -4.11 -8.93
CA LEU A 15 14.28 -3.43 -7.64
C LEU A 15 13.95 -1.94 -7.78
N ALA A 16 14.55 -1.26 -8.75
CA ALA A 16 14.29 0.16 -9.02
C ALA A 16 12.82 0.40 -9.37
N ALA A 17 12.23 -0.45 -10.24
CA ALA A 17 10.82 -0.37 -10.60
C ALA A 17 9.91 -0.60 -9.38
N SER A 18 10.25 -1.55 -8.51
CA SER A 18 9.48 -1.85 -7.29
C SER A 18 9.50 -0.69 -6.29
N LEU A 19 10.66 -0.06 -6.11
CA LEU A 19 10.82 1.11 -5.25
C LEU A 19 10.06 2.32 -5.81
N ALA A 20 10.13 2.55 -7.12
CA ALA A 20 9.40 3.63 -7.79
C ALA A 20 7.88 3.42 -7.75
N ALA A 21 7.40 2.18 -7.82
CA ALA A 21 5.98 1.84 -7.78
C ALA A 21 5.38 1.84 -6.36
N ARG A 22 6.17 2.07 -5.31
CA ARG A 22 5.70 2.07 -3.92
C ARG A 22 4.64 3.15 -3.72
N LYS A 23 3.40 2.73 -3.45
CA LYS A 23 2.27 3.64 -3.24
C LYS A 23 2.50 4.52 -2.00
N THR A 24 2.09 5.77 -2.10
CA THR A 24 2.08 6.69 -0.96
C THR A 24 1.18 6.16 0.14
N ARG A 25 1.55 6.41 1.40
CA ARG A 25 0.72 6.04 2.55
C ARG A 25 -0.59 6.81 2.47
N LEU A 26 -1.68 6.11 2.77
CA LEU A 26 -3.01 6.68 2.82
C LEU A 26 -3.07 7.69 3.98
N LYS A 27 -3.71 8.85 3.73
CA LYS A 27 -3.95 9.86 4.76
C LYS A 27 -5.45 10.12 4.87
N SER A 28 -5.92 10.36 6.10
CA SER A 28 -7.29 10.80 6.29
C SER A 28 -7.48 12.25 5.81
N PRO A 29 -8.54 12.57 5.06
CA PRO A 29 -8.81 13.92 4.58
C PRO A 29 -9.34 14.86 5.67
N ASN A 30 -9.93 14.32 6.74
CA ASN A 30 -10.62 15.08 7.78
C ASN A 30 -10.11 14.77 9.21
N GLY A 31 -9.08 13.95 9.34
CA GLY A 31 -8.54 13.52 10.63
C GLY A 31 -9.32 12.39 11.30
N LEU A 32 -10.37 11.86 10.67
CA LEU A 32 -11.12 10.70 11.15
C LEU A 32 -10.71 9.43 10.41
N CYS A 33 -10.76 8.29 11.09
CA CYS A 33 -10.46 6.98 10.53
C CYS A 33 -11.30 6.74 9.28
N ILE A 34 -10.67 6.39 8.16
CA ILE A 34 -11.41 6.17 6.91
C ILE A 34 -12.24 4.88 6.91
N CYS A 35 -11.92 3.94 7.81
CA CYS A 35 -12.62 2.67 7.94
C CYS A 35 -13.91 2.84 8.76
N CYS A 36 -13.80 3.19 10.05
CA CYS A 36 -14.96 3.35 10.93
C CYS A 36 -15.64 4.72 10.82
N LYS A 37 -14.91 5.77 10.43
CA LYS A 37 -15.38 7.17 10.30
C LYS A 37 -15.75 7.89 11.60
N ASP A 38 -15.57 7.22 12.74
CA ASP A 38 -16.00 7.75 14.04
C ASP A 38 -14.82 8.21 14.90
N GLU A 39 -13.70 7.49 14.88
CA GLU A 39 -12.56 7.77 15.75
C GLU A 39 -11.45 8.60 15.06
N PRO A 40 -10.69 9.41 15.81
CA PRO A 40 -9.55 10.15 15.25
C PRO A 40 -8.45 9.21 14.77
N VAL A 41 -7.72 9.62 13.72
CA VAL A 41 -6.58 8.86 13.22
C VAL A 41 -5.37 8.93 14.15
N VAL A 42 -4.58 7.87 14.15
CA VAL A 42 -3.21 7.92 14.69
C VAL A 42 -2.36 8.81 13.78
N ALA A 43 -1.43 9.57 14.37
CA ALA A 43 -0.57 10.49 13.64
C ALA A 43 0.11 9.82 12.43
N GLU A 44 0.13 10.52 11.30
CA GLU A 44 0.69 10.06 10.01
C GLU A 44 0.01 8.83 9.38
N THR A 45 -1.17 8.44 9.86
CA THR A 45 -1.97 7.35 9.30
C THR A 45 -3.33 7.83 8.78
N ALA A 46 -4.11 6.90 8.22
CA ALA A 46 -5.51 7.12 7.86
C ALA A 46 -6.49 6.40 8.81
N PHE A 47 -6.01 5.78 9.88
CA PHE A 47 -6.78 4.83 10.69
C PHE A 47 -6.62 5.10 12.19
N CYS A 48 -7.63 4.75 12.98
CA CYS A 48 -7.57 4.83 14.45
C CYS A 48 -6.82 3.64 15.07
N SER A 49 -6.73 2.51 14.36
CA SER A 49 -6.08 1.28 14.83
C SER A 49 -5.54 0.45 13.66
N SER A 50 -4.68 -0.52 13.97
CA SER A 50 -4.19 -1.50 12.99
C SER A 50 -5.32 -2.40 12.46
N GLU A 51 -6.31 -2.72 13.29
CA GLU A 51 -7.48 -3.51 12.87
C GLU A 51 -8.27 -2.78 11.79
N CYS A 52 -8.50 -1.48 11.96
CA CYS A 52 -9.18 -0.66 10.94
C CYS A 52 -8.39 -0.55 9.62
N ASP A 53 -7.05 -0.52 9.70
CA ASP A 53 -6.17 -0.53 8.53
C ASP A 53 -6.29 -1.85 7.75
N GLU A 54 -6.18 -2.97 8.47
CA GLU A 54 -6.31 -4.32 7.91
C GLU A 54 -7.68 -4.57 7.28
N ASP A 55 -8.76 -4.21 7.98
CA ASP A 55 -10.13 -4.37 7.50
C ASP A 55 -10.38 -3.56 6.23
N TYR A 56 -9.91 -2.30 6.21
CA TYR A 56 -10.04 -1.46 5.03
C TYR A 56 -9.31 -2.06 3.82
N HIS A 57 -8.08 -2.53 4.01
CA HIS A 57 -7.30 -3.12 2.93
C HIS A 57 -7.86 -4.48 2.49
N LYS A 58 -8.36 -5.30 3.41
CA LYS A 58 -9.05 -6.56 3.09
C LYS A 58 -10.29 -6.28 2.25
N HIS A 59 -11.15 -5.37 2.70
CA HIS A 59 -12.37 -5.00 1.97
C HIS A 59 -12.05 -4.44 0.58
N ARG A 60 -11.02 -3.59 0.44
CA ARG A 60 -10.54 -3.09 -0.87
C ARG A 60 -10.07 -4.23 -1.79
N ARG A 61 -9.29 -5.18 -1.27
CA ARG A 61 -8.82 -6.35 -2.05
C ARG A 61 -9.99 -7.20 -2.52
N GLU A 62 -10.94 -7.49 -1.63
CA GLU A 62 -12.15 -8.24 -1.97
C GLU A 62 -12.98 -7.53 -3.04
N GLN A 63 -13.17 -6.21 -2.93
CA GLN A 63 -13.88 -5.45 -3.96
C GLN A 63 -13.20 -5.50 -5.33
N SER A 64 -11.86 -5.39 -5.37
CA SER A 64 -11.11 -5.51 -6.62
C SER A 64 -11.20 -6.90 -7.24
N GLN A 65 -11.34 -7.96 -6.42
CA GLN A 65 -11.48 -9.34 -6.87
C GLN A 65 -12.92 -9.73 -7.23
N ARG A 66 -13.93 -8.96 -6.80
CA ARG A 66 -15.34 -9.18 -7.16
C ARG A 66 -15.68 -8.71 -8.57
N ILE A 67 -14.79 -7.97 -9.23
CA ILE A 67 -14.92 -7.62 -10.64
C ILE A 67 -14.28 -8.76 -11.46
N VAL A 68 -15.06 -9.81 -11.74
CA VAL A 68 -14.74 -10.89 -12.69
C VAL A 68 -15.99 -11.18 -13.51
#